data_AF-A0A5F2HVG4-F1
#
_entry.id   AF-A0A5F2HVG4-F1
#
_cell.length_a   1.000
_cell.length_b   1.000
_cell.length_c   1.000
_cell.angle_alpha   90.00
_cell.angle_beta   90.00
_cell.angle_gamma   90.00
#
_symmetry.space_group_name_H-M   'P 1'
#
loop_
_entity.id
_entity.type
_entity.pdbx_description
1 polymer ?
#
loop_
_entity_poly.entity_id
_entity_poly.type
_entity_poly.pdbx_seq_one_letter_code
_entity_poly.pdbx_strand_id
1 'polypeptide(L)'
;AGDTLWIKASGTWLKDALSDDIMVPVAMTPLIEAVKRHDPAADKPQAFAIDALNPRGLRPSIETTVHALMPQRVVLHVHCVDTISLAVQADCESEAARRLEGIEWAYVPY
;
A
#
# COMPACT_ATOMS: atom_id res chain seq x y z
N ALA A 1 17.94 -5.53 -5.65
CA ALA A 1 16.85 -4.76 -5.01
C ALA A 1 16.83 -5.14 -3.54
N GLY A 2 16.73 -4.18 -2.63
CA GLY A 2 16.74 -4.45 -1.18
C GLY A 2 15.43 -5.09 -0.71
N ASP A 3 15.49 -5.85 0.38
CA ASP A 3 14.33 -6.49 1.03
C ASP A 3 13.48 -5.50 1.88
N THR A 4 13.64 -4.20 1.65
CA THR A 4 13.04 -3.15 2.47
C THR A 4 12.02 -2.37 1.64
N LEU A 5 10.77 -2.43 2.07
CA LEU A 5 9.69 -1.55 1.63
C LEU A 5 9.70 -0.31 2.52
N TRP A 6 9.82 0.87 1.91
CA TRP A 6 9.59 2.14 2.59
C TRP A 6 8.13 2.53 2.38
N ILE A 7 7.34 2.51 3.45
CA ILE A 7 5.91 2.79 3.40
C ILE A 7 5.56 4.02 4.23
N LYS A 8 4.59 4.81 3.78
CA LYS A 8 4.09 5.96 4.54
C LYS A 8 3.61 5.53 5.93
N ALA A 9 3.98 6.27 6.96
CA ALA A 9 3.49 6.08 8.32
C ALA A 9 1.97 6.32 8.42
N SER A 10 1.30 5.60 9.30
CA SER A 10 -0.10 5.85 9.67
C SER A 10 -0.24 7.21 10.37
N GLY A 11 -1.31 7.96 10.07
CA GLY A 11 -1.57 9.27 10.68
C GLY A 11 -0.80 10.46 10.10
N THR A 12 0.12 10.24 9.16
CA THR A 12 0.83 11.31 8.44
C THR A 12 0.21 11.62 7.09
N TRP A 13 0.52 12.79 6.52
CA TRP A 13 0.06 13.20 5.20
C TRP A 13 1.18 13.09 4.18
N LEU A 14 0.89 12.56 3.00
CA LEU A 14 1.90 12.42 1.94
C LEU A 14 2.44 13.79 1.47
N LYS A 15 1.64 14.87 1.58
CA LYS A 15 2.06 16.23 1.24
C LYS A 15 3.27 16.72 2.05
N ASP A 16 3.46 16.18 3.26
CA ASP A 16 4.51 16.58 4.20
C ASP A 16 5.78 15.72 4.01
N ALA A 17 5.83 14.80 3.04
CA ALA A 17 6.94 13.87 2.84
C ALA A 17 8.29 14.52 2.54
N LEU A 18 8.28 15.78 2.08
CA LEU A 18 9.51 16.54 1.80
C LEU A 18 10.03 17.30 3.01
N SER A 19 9.18 17.57 4.00
CA SER A 19 9.53 18.31 5.21
C SER A 19 9.70 17.40 6.44
N ASP A 20 8.99 16.27 6.46
CA ASP A 20 8.95 15.34 7.58
C ASP A 20 9.42 13.94 7.17
N ASP A 21 10.15 13.27 8.06
CA ASP A 21 10.49 11.87 7.89
C ASP A 21 9.29 10.98 8.23
N ILE A 22 8.47 10.70 7.22
CA ILE A 22 7.20 9.97 7.36
C ILE A 22 7.25 8.55 6.80
N MET A 23 8.42 8.05 6.42
CA MET A 23 8.56 6.73 5.81
C MET A 23 9.03 5.71 6.86
N VAL A 24 8.35 4.56 6.89
CA VAL A 24 8.66 3.46 7.79
C VAL A 24 9.25 2.31 6.99
N PRO A 25 10.43 1.80 7.36
CA PRO A 25 11.03 0.63 6.71
C PRO A 25 10.37 -0.66 7.22
N VAL A 26 9.98 -1.52 6.29
CA VAL A 26 9.35 -2.82 6.53
C VAL A 26 10.10 -3.91 5.77
N ALA A 27 10.35 -5.05 6.41
CA ALA A 27 10.98 -6.20 5.77
C ALA A 27 9.97 -6.95 4.88
N MET A 28 10.22 -7.00 3.57
CA MET A 28 9.25 -7.52 2.58
C MET A 28 9.18 -9.04 2.59
N THR A 29 10.31 -9.73 2.55
CA THR A 29 10.38 -11.20 2.52
C THR A 29 9.57 -11.85 3.64
N PRO A 30 9.77 -11.50 4.94
CA PRO A 30 8.97 -12.12 6.00
C PRO A 30 7.48 -11.76 5.91
N LEU A 31 7.11 -10.55 5.47
CA LEU A 31 5.73 -10.15 5.26
C LEU A 31 5.05 -10.97 4.14
N ILE A 32 5.72 -11.13 2.99
CA ILE A 32 5.22 -11.92 1.87
C ILE A 32 5.10 -13.40 2.27
N GLU A 33 6.05 -13.94 3.03
CA GLU A 33 5.96 -15.29 3.57
C GLU A 33 4.80 -15.48 4.53
N ALA A 34 4.48 -14.47 5.36
CA ALA A 34 3.30 -14.49 6.22
C ALA A 34 2.00 -14.53 5.40
N VAL A 35 1.91 -13.75 4.32
CA VAL A 35 0.76 -13.78 3.39
C VAL A 35 0.61 -15.18 2.78
N LYS A 36 1.68 -15.77 2.26
CA LYS A 36 1.65 -17.12 1.65
C LYS A 36 1.17 -18.21 2.61
N ARG A 37 1.41 -18.03 3.91
CA ARG A 37 1.00 -18.96 4.97
C ARG A 37 -0.39 -18.65 5.55
N HIS A 38 -1.07 -17.62 5.05
CA HIS A 38 -2.30 -17.10 5.64
C HIS A 38 -2.15 -16.78 7.14
N ASP A 39 -0.97 -16.27 7.52
CA ASP A 39 -0.68 -15.90 8.90
C ASP A 39 -1.35 -14.55 9.22
N PRO A 40 -2.18 -14.45 10.29
CA PRO A 40 -2.79 -13.19 10.72
C PRO A 40 -1.81 -12.05 11.03
N ALA A 41 -0.51 -12.37 11.20
CA ALA A 41 0.54 -11.36 11.27
C ALA A 41 0.57 -10.47 10.02
N ALA A 42 0.22 -11.00 8.84
CA ALA A 42 0.19 -10.24 7.58
C ALA A 42 -0.79 -9.05 7.61
N ASP A 43 -1.79 -9.05 8.49
CA ASP A 43 -2.73 -7.93 8.69
C ASP A 43 -2.19 -6.88 9.69
N LYS A 44 -1.00 -7.12 10.25
CA LYS A 44 -0.34 -6.26 11.25
C LYS A 44 1.04 -5.83 10.76
N PRO A 45 1.13 -4.89 9.81
CA PRO A 45 2.40 -4.44 9.24
C PRO A 45 3.45 -3.99 10.27
N GLN A 46 3.02 -3.56 11.46
CA GLN A 46 3.91 -3.20 12.57
C GLN A 46 4.83 -4.36 12.97
N ALA A 47 4.40 -5.62 12.83
CA ALA A 47 5.19 -6.80 13.17
C ALA A 47 6.41 -7.00 12.26
N PHE A 48 6.46 -6.31 11.12
CA PHE A 48 7.53 -6.42 10.12
C PHE A 48 8.33 -5.11 9.98
N ALA A 49 8.07 -4.11 10.83
CA ALA A 49 8.83 -2.88 10.83
C ALA A 49 10.29 -3.14 11.26
N ILE A 50 11.23 -2.46 10.63
CA ILE A 50 12.66 -2.56 10.96
C ILE A 50 12.97 -1.49 12.01
N ASP A 51 12.79 -1.82 13.29
CA ASP A 51 12.90 -0.87 14.40
C ASP A 51 14.23 -0.10 14.45
N ALA A 52 15.33 -0.76 14.10
CA ALA A 52 16.65 -0.13 14.04
C ALA A 52 16.73 1.05 13.05
N LEU A 53 15.84 1.09 12.06
CA LEU A 53 15.73 2.14 11.05
C LEU A 53 14.47 3.02 11.25
N ASN A 54 13.76 2.85 12.37
CA ASN A 54 12.54 3.58 12.71
C ASN A 54 12.63 4.18 14.13
N PRO A 55 13.59 5.10 14.39
CA PRO A 55 13.86 5.62 15.74
C PRO A 55 12.69 6.41 16.33
N ARG A 56 11.78 6.91 15.49
CA ARG A 56 10.57 7.62 15.90
C ARG A 56 9.44 6.67 16.33
N GLY A 57 9.59 5.37 16.12
CA GLY A 57 8.55 4.38 16.41
C GLY A 57 7.27 4.61 15.63
N LEU A 58 7.37 5.16 14.41
CA LEU A 58 6.20 5.41 13.57
C LEU A 58 5.58 4.08 13.15
N ARG A 59 4.25 4.03 13.15
CA ARG A 59 3.54 2.83 12.68
C ARG A 59 3.46 2.88 11.15
N PRO A 60 3.79 1.81 10.42
CA PRO A 60 3.56 1.75 8.97
C PRO A 60 2.06 1.88 8.64
N SER A 61 1.74 2.20 7.39
CA SER A 61 0.37 2.18 6.86
C SER A 61 -0.30 0.83 7.11
N ILE A 62 -1.62 0.83 7.34
CA ILE A 62 -2.38 -0.42 7.44
C ILE A 62 -2.44 -1.17 6.08
N GLU A 63 -2.29 -0.45 4.96
CA GLU A 63 -2.34 -1.01 3.60
C GLU A 63 -0.97 -1.54 3.13
N THR A 64 0.04 -1.60 4.00
CA THR A 64 1.41 -2.03 3.66
C THR A 64 1.45 -3.38 2.94
N THR A 65 0.60 -4.32 3.34
CA THR A 65 0.57 -5.67 2.75
C THR A 65 0.17 -5.64 1.28
N VAL A 66 -0.74 -4.75 0.89
CA VAL A 66 -1.08 -4.53 -0.52
C VAL A 66 0.14 -4.02 -1.29
N HIS A 67 0.87 -3.04 -0.74
CA HIS A 67 2.09 -2.52 -1.37
C HIS A 67 3.19 -3.59 -1.52
N ALA A 68 3.36 -4.46 -0.52
CA ALA A 68 4.39 -5.50 -0.55
C ALA A 68 4.13 -6.61 -1.58
N LEU A 69 2.86 -6.86 -1.92
CA LEU A 69 2.47 -7.88 -2.91
C LEU A 69 2.63 -7.40 -4.36
N MET A 70 2.78 -6.10 -4.57
CA MET A 70 2.95 -5.51 -5.89
C MET A 70 4.41 -5.61 -6.35
N PRO A 71 4.70 -6.13 -7.56
CA PRO A 71 6.07 -6.32 -8.04
C PRO A 71 6.77 -5.00 -8.42
N GLN A 72 6.04 -3.89 -8.50
CA GLN A 72 6.55 -2.59 -8.91
C GLN A 72 7.43 -1.98 -7.82
N ARG A 73 8.55 -1.36 -8.22
CA ARG A 73 9.48 -0.68 -7.31
C ARG A 73 8.83 0.46 -6.51
N VAL A 74 7.82 1.11 -7.09
CA VAL A 74 7.07 2.21 -6.48
C VAL A 74 5.60 1.93 -6.69
N VAL A 75 4.83 1.99 -5.60
CA VAL A 75 3.38 1.76 -5.59
C VAL A 75 2.76 2.96 -4.90
N LEU A 76 1.86 3.64 -5.61
CA LEU A 76 1.07 4.74 -5.08
C LEU A 76 -0.36 4.25 -4.88
N HIS A 77 -0.87 4.44 -3.67
CA HIS A 77 -2.25 4.15 -3.34
C HIS A 77 -2.92 5.44 -2.86
N VAL A 78 -4.07 5.76 -3.46
CA VAL A 78 -4.81 6.99 -3.18
C VAL A 78 -6.30 6.72 -3.16
N HIS A 79 -7.02 7.47 -2.33
CA HIS A 79 -8.47 7.48 -2.31
C HIS A 79 -8.97 8.72 -3.07
N CYS A 80 -8.79 8.69 -4.40
CA CYS A 80 -9.27 9.77 -5.26
C CYS A 80 -10.81 9.81 -5.24
N VAL A 81 -11.38 10.99 -4.93
CA VAL A 81 -12.83 11.17 -4.84
C VAL A 81 -13.53 10.79 -6.14
N ASP A 82 -13.01 11.23 -7.28
CA ASP A 82 -13.58 10.93 -8.59
C ASP A 82 -13.57 9.42 -8.87
N THR A 83 -12.45 8.75 -8.60
CA THR A 83 -12.33 7.29 -8.77
C THR A 83 -13.31 6.53 -7.88
N ILE A 84 -13.43 6.91 -6.60
CA ILE A 84 -14.36 6.26 -5.66
C ILE A 84 -15.81 6.51 -6.09
N SER A 85 -16.14 7.71 -6.54
CA SER A 85 -17.50 8.05 -7.00
C SER A 85 -17.95 7.22 -8.21
N LEU A 86 -17.01 6.76 -9.04
CA LEU A 86 -17.26 5.83 -10.13
C LEU A 86 -17.34 4.38 -9.63
N ALA A 87 -16.44 3.98 -8.73
CA ALA A 87 -16.34 2.61 -8.22
C ALA A 87 -17.59 2.14 -7.44
N VAL A 88 -18.36 3.06 -6.87
CA VAL A 88 -19.60 2.72 -6.13
C VAL A 88 -20.84 2.57 -7.01
N GLN A 89 -20.74 2.84 -8.32
CA GLN A 89 -21.88 2.75 -9.25
C GLN A 89 -22.13 1.32 -9.71
N ALA A 90 -23.38 1.02 -10.09
CA ALA A 90 -23.77 -0.32 -10.53
C ALA A 90 -23.05 -0.77 -11.81
N ASP A 91 -22.63 0.18 -12.66
CA ASP A 91 -21.93 -0.03 -13.93
C ASP A 91 -20.43 0.31 -13.86
N CYS A 92 -19.87 0.40 -12.65
CA CYS A 92 -18.51 0.83 -12.38
C CYS A 92 -17.43 0.14 -13.22
N GLU A 93 -17.50 -1.19 -13.39
CA GLU A 93 -16.50 -1.94 -14.16
C GLU A 93 -16.51 -1.57 -15.65
N SER A 94 -17.69 -1.35 -16.22
CA SER A 94 -17.83 -0.90 -17.61
C SER A 94 -17.28 0.51 -17.80
N GLU A 95 -17.55 1.40 -16.85
CA GLU A 95 -17.07 2.77 -16.90
C GLU A 95 -15.56 2.86 -16.66
N ALA A 96 -15.00 2.02 -15.78
CA ALA A 96 -13.56 1.86 -15.60
C ALA A 96 -12.89 1.36 -16.88
N ALA A 97 -13.44 0.31 -17.52
CA ALA A 97 -12.92 -0.24 -18.78
C ALA A 97 -12.85 0.83 -19.89
N ARG A 98 -13.91 1.64 -20.01
CA ARG A 98 -13.97 2.71 -21.01
C ARG A 98 -12.96 3.83 -20.73
N ARG A 99 -12.76 4.21 -19.47
CA ARG A 99 -11.85 5.32 -19.09
C ARG A 99 -10.38 4.93 -19.07
N LEU A 100 -10.09 3.66 -18.81
CA LEU A 100 -8.74 3.10 -18.70
C LEU A 100 -8.30 2.35 -19.95
N GLU A 101 -8.96 2.61 -21.09
CA GLU A 101 -8.60 2.01 -22.37
C GLU A 101 -7.11 2.27 -22.70
N GLY A 102 -6.37 1.21 -23.04
CA GLY A 102 -4.93 1.28 -23.31
C GLY A 102 -4.03 1.31 -22.07
N ILE A 103 -4.60 1.20 -20.86
CA ILE A 103 -3.85 1.04 -19.61
C ILE A 103 -4.00 -0.40 -19.13
N GLU A 104 -2.92 -1.01 -18.63
CA GLU A 104 -3.02 -2.30 -17.94
C GLU A 104 -3.66 -2.08 -16.56
N TRP A 105 -4.85 -2.62 -16.36
CA TRP A 105 -5.61 -2.45 -15.12
C TRP A 105 -6.35 -3.75 -14.74
N ALA A 106 -6.73 -3.84 -13.47
CA ALA A 106 -7.57 -4.90 -12.94
C ALA A 106 -8.67 -4.30 -12.06
N TYR A 107 -9.87 -4.87 -12.13
CA TYR A 107 -10.96 -4.55 -11.22
C TYR A 107 -10.94 -5.51 -10.03
N VAL A 108 -11.04 -4.98 -8.82
CA VAL A 108 -11.21 -5.76 -7.59
C VAL A 108 -12.55 -5.34 -6.98
N PRO A 109 -13.56 -6.24 -6.92
CA PRO A 109 -14.83 -5.94 -6.28
C PRO A 109 -14.65 -5.61 -4.80
N TYR A 110 -15.58 -4.81 -4.26
CA TYR A 110 -15.67 -4.52 -2.82
C TYR A 110 -15.98 -5.79 -2.01
#